data_AF-A0AAD5C3X8-F1
#
_entry.id   AF-A0AAD5C3X8-F1
#
_cell.length_a   1.000
_cell.length_b   1.000
_cell.length_c   1.000
_cell.angle_alpha   90.00
_cell.angle_beta   90.00
_cell.angle_gamma   90.00
#
_symmetry.space_group_name_H-M   'P 1'
#
loop_
_entity.id
_entity.type
_entity.pdbx_description
1 polymer ?
#
loop_
_entity_poly.entity_id
_entity_poly.type
_entity_poly.pdbx_seq_one_letter_code
_entity_poly.pdbx_strand_id
1 'polypeptide(L)'
;DKADKSWFQRNAESIERIVDENDSEDDRANKIRKKKASSAQLKKLKLQPFVVFLQSRLYIPPRIKNHVIELKTNASMFYSHSMAMELLEQKEKDPLKPKGPYSAYFLFMNQRRVALIAENKSVVEIAKVTGEE
;
A
#
# COMPACT_ATOMS: atom_id res chain seq x y z
N ASP A 1 -18.02 2.62 -68.44
CA ASP A 1 -17.82 1.17 -68.64
C ASP A 1 -17.85 0.29 -67.37
N LYS A 2 -18.51 0.73 -66.28
CA LYS A 2 -18.76 -0.12 -65.10
C LYS A 2 -20.19 -0.71 -65.08
N ALA A 3 -21.04 -0.27 -65.99
CA ALA A 3 -22.47 -0.61 -66.03
C ALA A 3 -22.75 -2.04 -66.56
N ASP A 4 -21.88 -2.59 -67.40
CA ASP A 4 -22.10 -3.92 -68.00
C ASP A 4 -21.38 -5.06 -67.27
N LYS A 5 -20.61 -4.74 -66.22
CA LYS A 5 -19.94 -5.77 -65.41
C LYS A 5 -20.96 -6.48 -64.53
N SER A 6 -21.00 -7.81 -64.59
CA SER A 6 -21.81 -8.64 -63.68
C SER A 6 -21.44 -8.35 -62.23
N TRP A 7 -22.40 -8.52 -61.32
CA TRP A 7 -22.20 -8.39 -59.87
C TRP A 7 -20.92 -9.10 -59.45
N PHE A 8 -20.69 -10.34 -59.89
CA PHE A 8 -19.50 -11.11 -59.52
C PHE A 8 -18.18 -10.43 -59.93
N GLN A 9 -18.09 -9.87 -61.15
CA GLN A 9 -16.89 -9.12 -61.56
C GLN A 9 -16.72 -7.81 -60.79
N ARG A 10 -17.82 -7.11 -60.49
CA ARG A 10 -17.74 -5.91 -59.64
C ARG A 10 -17.28 -6.23 -58.22
N ASN A 11 -17.70 -7.38 -57.70
CA ASN A 11 -17.29 -7.85 -56.38
C ASN A 11 -15.81 -8.28 -56.38
N ALA A 12 -15.38 -9.03 -57.39
CA ALA A 12 -13.98 -9.44 -57.55
C ALA A 12 -13.02 -8.22 -57.70
N GLU A 13 -13.37 -7.24 -58.54
CA GLU A 13 -12.58 -5.99 -58.67
C GLU A 13 -12.57 -5.16 -57.38
N SER A 14 -13.66 -5.22 -56.60
CA SER A 14 -13.74 -4.55 -55.30
C SER A 14 -12.96 -5.28 -54.21
N ILE A 15 -12.71 -6.59 -54.37
CA ILE A 15 -11.92 -7.42 -53.45
C ILE A 15 -10.43 -7.37 -53.79
N GLU A 16 -10.04 -7.29 -55.07
CA GLU A 16 -8.65 -7.36 -55.51
C GLU A 16 -7.79 -6.14 -55.16
N ARG A 17 -8.40 -5.03 -54.69
CA ARG A 17 -7.69 -3.79 -54.36
C ARG A 17 -7.69 -3.45 -52.86
N ILE A 18 -7.47 -4.46 -52.03
CA ILE A 18 -6.96 -4.28 -50.67
C ILE A 18 -5.70 -5.14 -50.56
N VAL A 19 -4.70 -4.84 -51.38
CA VAL A 19 -3.33 -5.11 -50.97
C VAL A 19 -3.02 -3.99 -49.99
N ASP A 20 -3.43 -4.18 -48.73
CA ASP A 20 -2.90 -3.35 -47.66
C ASP A 20 -1.39 -3.51 -47.73
N GLU A 21 -0.68 -2.39 -47.93
CA GLU A 21 0.75 -2.33 -47.68
C GLU A 21 0.95 -2.83 -46.25
N ASN A 22 1.31 -4.10 -46.15
CA ASN A 22 1.48 -4.82 -44.89
C ASN A 22 2.79 -4.33 -44.27
N ASP A 23 2.80 -3.07 -43.86
CA ASP A 23 3.82 -2.51 -42.99
C ASP A 23 3.89 -3.43 -41.78
N SER A 24 5.04 -4.09 -41.64
CA SER A 24 5.25 -5.06 -40.57
C SER A 24 4.93 -4.42 -39.22
N GLU A 25 4.45 -5.22 -38.25
CA GLU A 25 4.17 -4.72 -36.90
C GLU A 25 5.37 -3.97 -36.30
N ASP A 26 6.59 -4.37 -36.69
CA ASP A 26 7.84 -3.73 -36.29
C ASP A 26 7.98 -2.28 -36.81
N ASP A 27 7.57 -2.00 -38.04
CA ASP A 27 7.63 -0.65 -38.61
C ASP A 27 6.65 0.30 -37.93
N ARG A 28 5.45 -0.20 -37.59
CA ARG A 28 4.44 0.52 -36.81
C ARG A 28 4.94 0.80 -35.39
N ALA A 29 5.53 -0.20 -34.73
CA ALA A 29 6.09 -0.06 -33.38
C ALA A 29 7.24 0.95 -33.35
N ASN A 30 8.10 0.95 -34.37
CA ASN A 30 9.25 1.84 -34.45
C ASN A 30 8.81 3.31 -34.62
N LYS A 31 7.77 3.58 -35.44
CA LYS A 31 7.18 4.92 -35.59
C LYS A 31 6.63 5.49 -34.29
N ILE A 32 5.94 4.66 -33.49
CA ILE A 32 5.41 5.04 -32.18
C ILE A 32 6.56 5.34 -31.20
N ARG A 33 7.59 4.48 -31.16
CA ARG A 33 8.78 4.68 -30.30
C ARG A 33 9.50 5.99 -30.63
N LYS A 34 9.72 6.30 -31.93
CA LYS A 34 10.35 7.55 -32.38
C LYS A 34 9.56 8.79 -31.95
N LYS A 35 8.22 8.78 -32.08
CA LYS A 35 7.34 9.88 -31.62
C LYS A 35 7.36 10.04 -30.10
N LYS A 36 7.48 8.94 -29.34
CA LYS A 36 7.61 8.97 -27.87
C LYS A 36 8.97 9.53 -27.43
N ALA A 37 10.05 9.15 -28.12
CA ALA A 37 11.40 9.64 -27.83
C ALA A 37 11.52 11.16 -28.03
N SER A 38 10.99 11.69 -29.14
CA SER A 38 11.01 13.14 -29.39
C SER A 38 10.15 13.92 -28.39
N SER A 39 9.00 13.36 -27.99
CA SER A 39 8.15 13.94 -26.94
C SER A 39 8.87 14.04 -25.59
N ALA A 40 9.64 13.01 -25.21
CA ALA A 40 10.41 13.03 -23.96
C ALA A 40 11.55 14.06 -24.00
N GLN A 41 12.22 14.21 -25.14
CA GLN A 41 13.25 15.23 -25.35
C GLN A 41 12.67 16.65 -25.22
N LEU A 42 11.48 16.90 -25.79
CA LEU A 42 10.80 18.18 -25.69
C LEU A 42 10.33 18.50 -24.27
N LYS A 43 9.85 17.51 -23.51
CA LYS A 43 9.49 17.68 -22.10
C LYS A 43 10.73 18.04 -21.27
N LYS A 44 11.86 17.38 -21.51
CA LYS A 44 13.14 17.69 -20.84
C LYS A 44 13.56 19.13 -21.12
N LEU A 45 13.57 19.57 -22.39
CA LEU A 45 14.00 20.92 -22.76
C LEU A 45 13.13 22.03 -22.14
N LYS A 46 11.81 21.80 -22.01
CA LYS A 46 10.87 22.75 -21.41
C LYS A 46 10.95 22.78 -19.87
N LEU A 47 11.20 21.64 -19.24
CA LEU A 47 11.30 21.55 -17.78
C LEU A 47 12.64 22.09 -17.25
N GLN A 48 13.73 21.94 -18.00
CA GLN A 48 15.07 22.40 -17.61
C GLN A 48 15.16 23.89 -17.21
N PRO A 49 14.66 24.87 -17.99
CA PRO A 49 14.72 26.27 -17.59
C PRO A 49 13.82 26.59 -16.38
N PHE A 50 12.70 25.88 -16.24
CA PHE A 50 11.79 26.06 -15.09
C PHE A 50 12.38 25.53 -13.78
N VAL A 51 13.05 24.37 -13.80
CA VAL A 51 13.70 23.83 -12.59
C VAL A 51 14.89 24.70 -12.17
N VAL A 52 15.68 25.22 -13.12
CA VAL A 52 16.79 26.14 -12.80
C VAL A 52 16.26 27.46 -12.21
N PHE A 53 15.16 28.00 -12.73
CA PHE A 53 14.50 29.19 -12.20
C PHE A 53 13.90 28.97 -10.80
N LEU A 54 13.35 27.78 -10.52
CA LEU A 54 12.85 27.43 -9.20
C LEU A 54 13.97 27.21 -8.18
N GLN A 55 15.10 26.62 -8.60
CA GLN A 55 16.25 26.40 -7.73
C GLN A 55 16.95 27.68 -7.32
N SER A 56 17.04 28.68 -8.20
CA SER A 56 17.58 29.99 -7.85
C SER A 56 16.67 30.76 -6.88
N ARG A 57 15.35 30.52 -6.92
CA ARG A 57 14.37 31.13 -6.02
C ARG A 57 14.26 30.44 -4.64
N LEU A 58 14.90 29.28 -4.46
CA LEU A 58 14.87 28.46 -3.23
C LEU A 58 16.24 28.35 -2.51
N TYR A 59 17.17 29.27 -2.77
CA TYR A 59 18.44 29.31 -2.05
C TYR A 59 18.26 29.93 -0.65
N ILE A 60 17.94 29.09 0.33
CA ILE A 60 17.89 29.46 1.76
C ILE A 60 19.26 29.15 2.39
N PRO A 61 19.92 30.11 3.07
CA PRO A 61 21.25 29.90 3.65
C PRO A 61 21.25 28.77 4.69
N PRO A 62 22.33 27.95 4.76
CA PRO A 62 22.35 26.69 5.53
C PRO A 62 22.23 26.85 7.05
N ARG A 63 22.37 28.07 7.59
CA ARG A 63 22.39 28.34 9.04
C ARG A 63 21.01 28.22 9.73
N ILE A 64 19.90 28.31 8.99
CA ILE A 64 18.54 28.24 9.55
C ILE A 64 17.93 26.83 9.43
N LYS A 65 18.47 26.01 8.52
CA LYS A 65 17.92 24.67 8.22
C LYS A 65 18.12 23.69 9.38
N ASN A 66 19.29 23.73 10.03
CA ASN A 66 19.60 22.85 11.16
C ASN A 66 18.65 23.11 12.35
N HIS A 67 18.39 24.38 12.68
CA HIS A 67 17.49 24.75 13.76
C HIS A 67 16.04 24.26 13.52
N VAL A 68 15.54 24.36 12.30
CA VAL A 68 14.18 23.88 11.97
C VAL A 68 14.09 22.35 12.01
N ILE A 69 15.16 21.65 11.60
CA ILE A 69 15.24 20.19 11.67
C ILE A 69 15.31 19.73 13.13
N GLU A 70 16.11 20.39 13.96
CA GLU A 70 16.20 20.14 15.40
C GLU A 70 14.86 20.39 16.11
N LEU A 71 14.16 21.48 15.80
CA LEU A 71 12.83 21.73 16.38
C LEU A 71 11.80 20.66 16.00
N LYS A 72 11.81 20.19 14.75
CA LYS A 72 10.91 19.13 14.27
C LYS A 72 11.20 17.78 14.93
N THR A 73 12.48 17.44 15.04
CA THR A 73 12.91 16.19 15.68
C THR A 73 12.62 16.21 17.18
N ASN A 74 12.91 17.31 17.87
CA ASN A 74 12.61 17.47 19.30
C ASN A 74 11.11 17.43 19.60
N ALA A 75 10.27 18.09 18.79
CA ALA A 75 8.83 18.02 18.93
C ALA A 75 8.31 16.59 18.74
N SER A 76 8.77 15.89 17.69
CA SER A 76 8.41 14.49 17.45
C SER A 76 8.81 13.55 18.60
N MET A 77 10.00 13.76 19.18
CA MET A 77 10.48 12.99 20.32
C MET A 77 9.67 13.26 21.59
N PHE A 78 9.22 14.49 21.80
CA PHE A 78 8.35 14.84 22.93
C PHE A 78 6.98 14.16 22.82
N TYR A 79 6.36 14.18 21.63
CA TYR A 79 5.07 13.52 21.40
C TYR A 79 5.13 11.99 21.50
N SER A 80 6.23 11.37 21.05
CA SER A 80 6.39 9.91 21.19
C SER A 80 6.60 9.51 22.64
N HIS A 81 7.35 10.31 23.41
CA HIS A 81 7.56 10.07 24.84
C HIS A 81 6.27 10.25 25.64
N SER A 82 5.47 11.29 25.36
CA SER A 82 4.19 11.49 26.04
C SER A 82 3.20 10.36 25.75
N MET A 83 3.12 9.88 24.50
CA MET A 83 2.34 8.70 24.15
C MET A 83 2.82 7.42 24.84
N ALA A 84 4.14 7.22 24.93
CA ALA A 84 4.70 6.08 25.63
C ALA A 84 4.40 6.12 27.14
N MET A 85 4.47 7.31 27.75
CA MET A 85 4.10 7.49 29.16
C MET A 85 2.61 7.23 29.39
N GLU A 86 1.71 7.74 28.52
CA GLU A 86 0.27 7.51 28.63
C GLU A 86 -0.11 6.01 28.53
N LEU A 87 0.61 5.24 27.71
CA LEU A 87 0.42 3.79 27.63
C LEU A 87 0.90 3.05 28.89
N LEU A 88 1.99 3.51 29.50
CA LEU A 88 2.47 2.95 30.77
C LEU A 88 1.60 3.39 31.96
N GLU A 89 0.93 4.53 31.83
CA GLU A 89 -0.05 5.07 32.78
C GLU A 89 -1.43 4.41 32.64
N GLN A 90 -1.58 3.37 31.80
CA GLN A 90 -2.69 2.42 31.84
C GLN A 90 -2.63 1.57 33.12
N LYS A 91 -2.98 2.29 34.19
CA LYS A 91 -3.40 2.01 35.55
C LYS A 91 -3.30 0.56 36.01
N GLU A 92 -2.52 0.42 37.07
CA GLU A 92 -2.76 -0.54 38.15
C GLU A 92 -4.27 -0.68 38.36
N LYS A 93 -4.82 -1.84 38.00
CA LYS A 93 -6.26 -2.05 38.06
C LYS A 93 -6.66 -2.06 39.53
N ASP A 94 -7.52 -1.13 39.93
CA ASP A 94 -8.06 -1.02 41.30
C ASP A 94 -8.38 -2.42 41.87
N PRO A 95 -7.66 -2.89 42.90
CA PRO A 95 -7.84 -4.23 43.44
C PRO A 95 -9.23 -4.47 44.02
N LEU A 96 -9.90 -3.39 44.45
CA LEU A 96 -11.24 -3.39 45.02
C LEU A 96 -12.35 -3.31 43.96
N LYS A 97 -12.02 -3.17 42.67
CA LYS A 97 -13.03 -3.17 41.61
C LYS A 97 -13.71 -4.54 41.56
N PRO A 98 -15.05 -4.60 41.74
CA PRO A 98 -15.75 -5.87 41.73
C PRO A 98 -15.56 -6.56 40.37
N LYS A 99 -15.15 -7.83 40.42
CA LYS A 99 -15.03 -8.66 39.22
C LYS A 99 -16.43 -9.02 38.73
N GLY A 100 -16.58 -9.19 37.41
CA GLY A 100 -17.86 -9.62 36.83
C GLY A 100 -18.30 -10.99 37.37
N PRO A 101 -19.60 -11.31 37.30
CA PRO A 101 -20.11 -12.60 37.77
C PRO A 101 -19.52 -13.75 36.94
N TYR A 102 -19.25 -14.88 37.59
CA TYR A 102 -18.74 -16.08 36.92
C TYR A 102 -19.86 -16.81 36.17
N SER A 103 -19.58 -17.23 34.93
CA SER A 103 -20.41 -18.19 34.21
C SER A 103 -20.38 -19.57 34.89
N ALA A 104 -21.41 -20.39 34.68
CA ALA A 104 -21.50 -21.75 35.23
C ALA A 104 -20.26 -22.60 34.89
N TYR A 105 -19.74 -22.47 33.66
CA TYR A 105 -18.50 -23.13 33.24
C TYR A 105 -17.29 -22.69 34.09
N PHE A 106 -17.15 -21.39 34.38
CA PHE A 106 -16.04 -20.91 35.21
C PHE A 106 -16.13 -21.40 36.66
N LEU A 107 -17.34 -21.58 37.20
CA LEU A 107 -17.53 -22.19 38.52
C LEU A 107 -17.10 -23.66 38.54
N PHE A 108 -17.51 -24.43 37.53
CA PHE A 108 -17.09 -25.83 37.34
C PHE A 108 -15.56 -25.94 37.24
N MET A 109 -14.95 -25.13 36.37
CA MET A 109 -13.51 -25.06 36.19
C MET A 109 -12.78 -24.78 37.50
N ASN A 110 -13.24 -23.81 38.29
CA ASN A 110 -12.57 -23.44 39.55
C ASN A 110 -12.50 -24.62 40.52
N GLN A 111 -13.55 -25.43 40.61
CA GLN A 111 -13.56 -26.63 41.44
C GLN A 111 -12.62 -27.70 40.88
N ARG A 112 -12.65 -27.93 39.56
CA ARG A 112 -11.84 -28.96 38.90
C ARG A 112 -10.35 -28.64 38.89
N ARG A 113 -9.98 -27.37 38.70
CA ARG A 113 -8.59 -26.89 38.71
C ARG A 113 -7.90 -27.15 40.05
N VAL A 114 -8.60 -27.02 41.18
CA VAL A 114 -8.02 -27.30 42.52
C VAL A 114 -7.58 -28.77 42.64
N ALA A 115 -8.40 -29.71 42.16
CA ALA A 115 -8.05 -31.13 42.16
C ALA A 115 -6.85 -31.43 41.25
N LEU A 116 -6.84 -30.84 40.04
CA LEU A 116 -5.77 -31.09 39.07
C LEU A 116 -4.44 -30.42 39.44
N ILE A 117 -4.48 -29.31 40.18
CA ILE A 117 -3.27 -28.69 40.76
C ILE A 117 -2.67 -29.59 41.84
N ALA A 118 -3.52 -30.22 42.68
CA ALA A 118 -3.05 -31.19 43.68
C ALA A 118 -2.38 -32.42 43.03
N GLU A 119 -2.79 -32.77 41.81
CA GLU A 119 -2.17 -33.79 40.98
C GLU A 119 -0.88 -33.29 40.25
N ASN A 120 -0.39 -32.09 40.55
CA ASN A 120 0.80 -31.45 39.95
C ASN A 120 0.77 -31.29 38.43
N LYS A 121 -0.42 -31.14 37.83
CA LYS A 121 -0.56 -30.92 36.38
C LYS A 121 -0.22 -29.48 36.01
N SER A 122 0.38 -29.29 34.83
CA SER A 122 0.67 -27.96 34.32
C SER A 122 -0.60 -27.21 33.92
N VAL A 123 -0.56 -25.88 33.97
CA VAL A 123 -1.72 -25.01 33.66
C VAL A 123 -2.32 -25.30 32.27
N VAL A 124 -1.49 -25.72 31.31
CA VAL A 124 -1.91 -26.06 29.94
C VAL A 124 -2.63 -27.40 29.89
N GLU A 125 -2.14 -28.41 30.58
CA GLU A 125 -2.78 -29.74 30.65
C GLU A 125 -4.12 -29.65 31.37
N ILE A 126 -4.18 -28.87 32.45
CA ILE A 126 -5.43 -28.59 33.17
C ILE A 126 -6.47 -28.02 32.21
N ALA A 127 -6.11 -27.03 31.39
CA ALA A 127 -7.05 -26.41 30.45
C ALA A 127 -7.56 -27.37 29.38
N LYS A 128 -6.72 -28.31 28.91
CA LYS A 128 -7.13 -29.35 27.95
C LYS A 128 -8.13 -30.32 28.59
N VAL A 129 -7.77 -30.88 29.75
CA VAL A 129 -8.60 -31.86 30.46
C VAL A 129 -9.99 -31.29 30.77
N THR A 130 -10.04 -30.09 31.35
CA THR A 130 -11.32 -29.49 31.75
C THR A 130 -12.16 -28.94 30.59
N GLY A 131 -11.56 -28.78 29.40
CA GLY A 131 -12.28 -28.37 28.19
C GLY A 131 -12.86 -29.54 27.41
N GLU A 132 -12.43 -30.78 27.71
CA GLU A 132 -12.94 -32.01 27.11
C GLU A 132 -14.06 -32.66 27.96
N GLU A 133 -14.15 -32.32 29.25
CA GLU A 133 -15.21 -32.72 30.19
C GLU A 133 -16.53 -31.98 29.96
#